data_AF-A0A1J5Q7H8-F1
#
_entry.id   AF-A0A1J5Q7H8-F1
#
_cell.length_a   1.000
_cell.length_b   1.000
_cell.length_c   1.000
_cell.angle_alpha   90.00
_cell.angle_beta   90.00
_cell.angle_gamma   90.00
#
_symmetry.space_group_name_H-M   'P 1'
#
loop_
_entity.id
_entity.type
_entity.pdbx_description
1 polymer ?
#
loop_
_entity_poly.entity_id
_entity_poly.type
_entity_poly.pdbx_seq_one_letter_code
_entity_poly.pdbx_strand_id
1 'polypeptide(L)'
;MLYPFAPWETGAAHFVNFIGSAMGPVFGIMMVDYYLIRKSKLDVAALYQENGEFQFQNGWHVNGFIALVVGMLFSSILPTFTSLLPSWWGTYGWFFGVAIGGIAYYALRIGKAPAYA
;
A
#
# COMPACT_ATOMS: atom_id res chain seq x y z
N MET A 1 -32.06 -13.60 3.49
CA MET A 1 -30.97 -13.15 2.59
C MET A 1 -30.20 -14.38 2.15
N LEU A 2 -30.10 -14.65 0.85
CA LEU A 2 -29.40 -15.84 0.31
C LEU A 2 -27.88 -15.64 0.21
N TYR A 3 -27.39 -14.39 0.17
CA TYR A 3 -25.97 -14.04 0.14
C TYR A 3 -25.68 -12.85 1.07
N PRO A 4 -25.40 -13.08 2.37
CA PRO A 4 -25.12 -12.00 3.33
C PRO A 4 -23.85 -11.19 3.00
N PHE A 5 -23.01 -11.66 2.07
CA PHE A 5 -21.74 -11.05 1.68
C PHE A 5 -21.72 -10.52 0.24
N ALA A 6 -22.88 -10.21 -0.35
CA ALA A 6 -22.99 -9.62 -1.68
C ALA A 6 -22.92 -8.07 -1.61
N PRO A 7 -21.75 -7.43 -1.80
CA PRO A 7 -21.61 -5.97 -1.71
C PRO A 7 -22.41 -5.22 -2.81
N TRP A 8 -22.77 -5.91 -3.89
CA TRP A 8 -23.59 -5.34 -4.97
C TRP A 8 -25.06 -5.13 -4.57
N GLU A 9 -25.57 -5.83 -3.56
CA GLU A 9 -26.95 -5.66 -3.08
C GLU A 9 -27.06 -4.65 -1.91
N THR A 10 -25.96 -4.36 -1.22
CA THR A 10 -25.95 -3.60 0.05
C THR A 10 -25.19 -2.26 -0.01
N GLY A 11 -24.47 -1.96 -1.10
CA GLY A 11 -23.79 -0.68 -1.24
C GLY A 11 -22.56 -0.72 -2.16
N ALA A 12 -22.76 -1.08 -3.43
CA ALA A 12 -21.67 -1.29 -4.40
C ALA A 12 -20.68 -0.11 -4.45
N ALA A 13 -21.20 1.13 -4.45
CA ALA A 13 -20.36 2.33 -4.52
C ALA A 13 -19.44 2.47 -3.29
N HIS A 14 -19.94 2.18 -2.08
CA HIS A 14 -19.14 2.23 -0.86
C HIS A 14 -18.06 1.15 -0.86
N PHE A 15 -18.40 -0.06 -1.28
CA PHE A 15 -17.43 -1.15 -1.42
C PHE A 15 -16.33 -0.81 -2.43
N VAL A 16 -16.70 -0.34 -3.63
CA VAL A 16 -15.73 0.05 -4.66
C VAL A 16 -14.85 1.21 -4.20
N ASN A 17 -15.40 2.20 -3.49
CA ASN A 17 -14.62 3.30 -2.91
C ASN A 17 -13.63 2.81 -1.84
N PHE A 18 -14.04 1.87 -0.98
CA PHE A 18 -13.17 1.29 0.02
C PHE A 18 -11.98 0.54 -0.61
N ILE A 19 -12.26 -0.35 -1.56
CA ILE A 19 -11.21 -1.10 -2.27
C ILE A 19 -10.34 -0.16 -3.12
N GLY A 20 -10.96 0.77 -3.84
CA GLY A 20 -10.27 1.75 -4.69
C GLY A 20 -9.31 2.61 -3.89
N SER A 21 -9.74 3.16 -2.75
CA SER A 21 -8.87 3.95 -1.87
C SER A 21 -7.72 3.13 -1.28
N ALA A 22 -7.93 1.84 -1.00
CA ALA A 22 -6.90 0.94 -0.46
C ALA A 22 -5.79 0.60 -1.47
N MET A 23 -6.00 0.87 -2.76
CA MET A 23 -4.97 0.72 -3.79
C MET A 23 -3.92 1.85 -3.78
N GLY A 24 -4.26 3.01 -3.20
CA GLY A 24 -3.35 4.15 -3.11
C GLY A 24 -2.02 3.81 -2.41
N PRO A 25 -2.05 3.26 -1.18
CA PRO A 25 -0.84 2.84 -0.47
C PRO A 25 0.04 1.86 -1.25
N VAL A 26 -0.55 0.88 -1.93
CA VAL A 26 0.18 -0.08 -2.77
C VAL A 26 0.96 0.66 -3.85
N PHE A 27 0.29 1.56 -4.58
CA PHE A 27 0.93 2.37 -5.61
C PHE A 27 2.05 3.25 -5.04
N GLY A 28 1.80 3.94 -3.91
CA GLY A 28 2.80 4.78 -3.26
C GLY A 28 4.06 4.01 -2.86
N ILE A 29 3.90 2.82 -2.27
CA ILE A 29 5.02 1.94 -1.88
C ILE A 29 5.84 1.54 -3.10
N MET A 30 5.18 1.09 -4.18
CA MET A 30 5.86 0.66 -5.41
C MET A 30 6.65 1.82 -6.06
N MET A 31 6.05 3.01 -6.14
CA MET A 31 6.69 4.19 -6.71
C MET A 31 7.92 4.61 -5.91
N VAL A 32 7.83 4.58 -4.57
CA VAL A 32 8.95 4.92 -3.69
C VAL A 32 10.05 3.87 -3.79
N ASP A 33 9.72 2.57 -3.77
CA ASP A 33 10.72 1.51 -3.88
C ASP A 33 11.46 1.61 -5.21
N TYR A 34 10.74 1.73 -6.33
CA TYR A 34 11.35 1.74 -7.65
C TYR A 34 12.12 3.03 -7.95
N TYR A 35 11.50 4.21 -7.80
CA TYR A 35 12.11 5.47 -8.24
C TYR A 35 13.01 6.11 -7.19
N LEU A 36 12.62 6.11 -5.91
CA LEU A 36 13.38 6.83 -4.87
C LEU A 36 14.47 5.98 -4.23
N ILE A 37 14.18 4.73 -3.92
CA ILE A 37 15.13 3.83 -3.25
C ILE A 37 16.01 3.14 -4.29
N ARG A 38 15.38 2.45 -5.25
CA ARG A 38 16.09 1.66 -6.25
C ARG A 38 16.68 2.48 -7.40
N LYS A 39 16.32 3.77 -7.50
CA LYS A 39 16.78 4.67 -8.57
C LYS A 39 16.56 4.10 -9.97
N SER A 40 15.41 3.44 -10.18
CA SER A 40 15.04 2.77 -11.42
C SER A 40 15.98 1.64 -11.85
N LYS A 41 16.79 1.10 -10.93
CA LYS A 41 17.65 -0.08 -11.14
C LYS A 41 17.01 -1.28 -10.47
N LEU A 42 16.50 -2.21 -11.27
CA LEU A 42 15.85 -3.43 -10.81
C LEU A 42 16.48 -4.62 -11.55
N ASP A 43 17.03 -5.58 -10.80
CA ASP A 43 17.43 -6.86 -11.38
C ASP A 43 16.19 -7.73 -11.61
N VAL A 44 15.81 -7.89 -12.88
CA VAL A 44 14.65 -8.69 -13.27
C VAL A 44 14.90 -10.17 -13.03
N ALA A 45 16.13 -10.66 -13.20
CA ALA A 45 16.44 -12.07 -12.99
C ALA A 45 16.31 -12.44 -11.51
N ALA A 46 16.73 -11.55 -10.60
CA ALA A 46 16.60 -11.74 -9.16
C ALA A 46 15.14 -11.85 -8.69
N LEU A 47 14.15 -11.30 -9.43
CA LEU A 47 12.72 -11.46 -9.11
C LEU A 47 12.24 -12.91 -9.22
N TYR A 48 12.93 -13.75 -10.00
CA TYR A 48 12.58 -15.15 -10.22
C TYR A 48 13.41 -16.11 -9.35
N GLN A 49 14.27 -15.59 -8.47
CA GLN A 49 15.12 -16.39 -7.60
C GLN A 49 14.55 -16.43 -6.18
N GLU A 50 14.29 -17.65 -5.66
CA GLU A 50 13.78 -17.82 -4.29
C GLU A 50 14.74 -17.30 -3.22
N ASN A 51 16.04 -17.51 -3.41
CA ASN A 51 17.10 -17.08 -2.49
C ASN A 51 17.80 -15.78 -2.97
N GLY A 52 17.12 -14.97 -3.78
CA GLY A 52 17.64 -13.73 -4.34
C GLY A 52 17.52 -12.52 -3.41
N GLU A 53 17.80 -11.33 -3.95
CA GLU A 53 17.70 -10.04 -3.24
C GLU A 53 16.29 -9.79 -2.65
N PHE A 54 15.25 -10.32 -3.30
CA PHE A 54 13.85 -10.12 -2.93
C PHE A 54 13.30 -11.15 -1.94
N GLN A 55 14.16 -12.00 -1.35
CA GLN A 55 13.72 -12.96 -0.33
C GLN A 55 13.31 -12.28 0.99
N PHE A 56 13.82 -11.07 1.27
CA PHE A 56 13.57 -10.31 2.51
C PHE A 56 13.60 -11.20 3.78
N GLN A 57 12.52 -11.22 4.58
CA GLN A 57 12.39 -12.08 5.75
C GLN A 57 11.51 -13.29 5.39
N ASN A 58 12.13 -14.38 4.94
CA ASN A 58 11.44 -15.63 4.59
C ASN A 58 10.33 -15.45 3.52
N GLY A 59 10.62 -14.64 2.51
CA GLY A 59 9.68 -14.25 1.44
C GLY A 59 8.86 -13.00 1.74
N TRP A 60 8.92 -12.45 2.96
CA TRP A 60 8.08 -11.33 3.38
C TRP A 60 8.84 -10.02 3.53
N HIS A 61 8.34 -8.98 2.86
CA HIS A 61 8.81 -7.62 3.05
C HIS A 61 8.04 -6.93 4.20
N VAL A 62 8.40 -7.23 5.45
CA VAL A 62 7.68 -6.72 6.66
C VAL A 62 7.50 -5.20 6.64
N ASN A 63 8.55 -4.44 6.29
CA ASN A 63 8.46 -2.98 6.17
C ASN A 63 7.41 -2.50 5.14
N GLY A 64 7.15 -3.30 4.11
CA GLY A 64 6.17 -3.01 3.06
C GLY A 64 4.75 -3.21 3.58
N PHE A 65 4.53 -4.30 4.33
CA PHE A 65 3.26 -4.53 5.01
C PHE A 65 2.95 -3.49 6.07
N ILE A 66 3.93 -3.05 6.86
CA ILE A 66 3.73 -1.97 7.83
C ILE A 66 3.30 -0.69 7.10
N ALA A 67 4.01 -0.30 6.05
CA ALA A 67 3.65 0.88 5.26
C ALA A 67 2.26 0.76 4.60
N LEU A 68 1.90 -0.44 4.13
CA LEU A 68 0.59 -0.74 3.54
C LEU A 68 -0.53 -0.53 4.58
N VAL A 69 -0.37 -1.11 5.77
CA VAL A 69 -1.35 -0.97 6.86
C VAL A 69 -1.49 0.50 7.27
N VAL A 70 -0.37 1.21 7.44
CA VAL A 70 -0.40 2.64 7.78
C VAL A 70 -1.12 3.44 6.68
N GLY A 71 -0.81 3.22 5.41
CA GLY A 71 -1.51 3.89 4.32
C GLY A 71 -3.01 3.57 4.28
N MET A 72 -3.38 2.29 4.42
CA MET A 72 -4.78 1.84 4.42
C MET A 72 -5.59 2.41 5.58
N LEU A 73 -4.96 2.60 6.74
CA LEU A 73 -5.59 3.22 7.90
C LEU A 73 -6.11 4.62 7.54
N PHE A 74 -5.29 5.44 6.89
CA PHE A 74 -5.66 6.81 6.53
C PHE A 74 -6.41 6.93 5.20
N SER A 75 -6.25 6.00 4.26
CA SER A 75 -6.96 6.07 2.96
C SER A 75 -8.37 5.51 3.01
N SER A 76 -8.60 4.45 3.78
CA SER A 76 -9.78 3.59 3.64
C SER A 76 -10.47 3.31 4.96
N ILE A 77 -9.72 2.91 6.00
CA ILE A 77 -10.32 2.44 7.27
C ILE A 77 -10.91 3.62 8.06
N LEU A 78 -10.11 4.64 8.37
CA LEU A 78 -10.58 5.78 9.15
C LEU A 78 -11.73 6.54 8.46
N PRO A 79 -11.68 6.84 7.14
CA PRO A 79 -12.77 7.54 6.47
C PRO A 79 -14.07 6.72 6.35
N THR A 80 -13.98 5.39 6.35
CA THR A 80 -15.15 4.51 6.15
C THR A 80 -15.84 4.16 7.46
N PHE A 81 -15.07 3.93 8.53
CA PHE A 81 -15.58 3.37 9.78
C PHE A 81 -15.60 4.36 10.96
N THR A 82 -15.09 5.58 10.78
CA THR A 82 -15.03 6.58 11.86
C THR A 82 -15.46 7.96 11.37
N SER A 83 -15.73 8.86 12.31
CA SER A 83 -15.95 10.30 12.07
C SER A 83 -14.76 11.17 12.49
N LEU A 84 -13.57 10.56 12.67
CA LEU A 84 -12.38 11.25 13.16
C LEU A 84 -11.74 12.18 12.12
N LEU A 85 -11.95 11.88 10.84
CA LEU A 85 -11.42 12.67 9.73
C LEU A 85 -12.51 13.57 9.14
N PRO A 86 -12.14 14.71 8.53
CA PRO A 86 -13.09 15.57 7.83
C PRO A 86 -13.87 14.79 6.77
N SER A 87 -15.15 15.14 6.58
CA SER A 87 -16.05 14.44 5.64
C SER A 87 -15.53 14.38 4.19
N TRP A 88 -14.73 15.36 3.78
CA TRP A 88 -14.12 15.43 2.46
C TRP A 88 -12.88 14.54 2.29
N TRP A 89 -12.31 14.01 3.37
CA TRP A 89 -11.08 13.23 3.32
C TRP A 89 -11.22 11.96 2.47
N GLY A 90 -12.34 11.24 2.64
CA GLY A 90 -12.63 10.01 1.91
C GLY A 90 -12.66 10.19 0.38
N THR A 91 -13.08 11.36 -0.10
CA THR A 91 -13.07 11.72 -1.53
C THR A 91 -11.67 11.67 -2.14
N TYR A 92 -10.65 11.98 -1.33
CA TYR A 92 -9.24 11.98 -1.74
C TYR A 92 -8.43 10.86 -1.07
N GLY A 93 -9.11 9.87 -0.48
CA GLY A 93 -8.47 8.80 0.30
C GLY A 93 -7.35 8.09 -0.44
N TRP A 94 -7.52 7.88 -1.75
CA TRP A 94 -6.48 7.30 -2.61
C TRP A 94 -5.17 8.10 -2.57
N PHE A 95 -5.22 9.42 -2.77
CA PHE A 95 -4.03 10.28 -2.78
C PHE A 95 -3.34 10.31 -1.42
N PHE A 96 -4.12 10.36 -0.33
CA PHE A 96 -3.57 10.27 1.02
C PHE A 96 -2.92 8.92 1.27
N GLY A 97 -3.51 7.83 0.78
CA GLY A 97 -2.92 6.50 0.82
C GLY A 97 -1.58 6.42 0.10
N VAL A 98 -1.49 6.97 -1.12
CA VAL A 98 -0.24 7.07 -1.88
C VAL A 98 0.83 7.83 -1.09
N ALA A 99 0.49 9.02 -0.59
CA ALA A 99 1.43 9.87 0.13
C ALA A 99 1.89 9.23 1.44
N ILE A 100 0.95 8.82 2.29
CA ILE A 100 1.24 8.29 3.63
C ILE A 100 1.93 6.93 3.54
N GLY A 101 1.43 6.01 2.70
CA GLY A 101 2.05 4.70 2.48
C GLY A 101 3.44 4.82 1.88
N GLY A 102 3.62 5.70 0.88
CA GLY A 102 4.92 5.98 0.28
C GLY A 102 5.92 6.58 1.28
N ILE A 103 5.52 7.62 2.03
CA ILE A 103 6.37 8.25 3.05
C ILE A 103 6.74 7.25 4.15
N ALA A 104 5.77 6.48 4.65
CA ALA A 104 6.03 5.45 5.67
C ALA A 104 7.03 4.41 5.16
N TYR A 105 6.85 3.93 3.93
CA TYR A 105 7.77 2.98 3.32
C TYR A 105 9.17 3.56 3.14
N TYR A 106 9.26 4.80 2.65
CA TYR A 106 10.52 5.51 2.50
C TYR A 106 11.25 5.62 3.84
N ALA A 107 10.57 6.08 4.88
CA ALA A 107 11.15 6.21 6.22
C ALA A 107 11.61 4.87 6.80
N LEU A 108 10.89 3.78 6.54
CA LEU A 108 11.26 2.43 7.01
C LEU A 108 12.44 1.82 6.23
N ARG A 109 12.71 2.30 5.01
CA ARG A 109 13.71 1.73 4.11
C ARG A 109 14.92 2.61 3.86
N ILE A 110 14.84 3.91 4.15
CA ILE A 110 15.96 4.83 3.99
C ILE A 110 17.16 4.35 4.83
N GLY A 111 18.35 4.33 4.23
CA GLY A 111 19.58 3.86 4.88
C GLY A 111 19.80 2.34 4.84
N LYS A 112 18.81 1.53 4.45
CA LYS A 112 19.04 0.12 4.09
C LYS A 112 19.52 0.09 2.65
N ALA A 113 20.84 0.21 2.46
CA ALA A 113 21.46 0.23 1.13
C ALA A 113 20.95 -0.96 0.30
N PRO A 114 20.54 -0.75 -0.95
CA PRO A 114 20.25 -1.86 -1.84
C PRO A 114 21.59 -2.56 -2.12
N ALA A 115 21.64 -3.86 -1.88
CA ALA A 115 22.79 -4.68 -2.19
C ALA A 115 22.87 -4.85 -3.72
N TYR A 116 23.33 -3.82 -4.41
CA TYR A 116 23.67 -3.95 -5.83
C TYR A 116 25.05 -4.59 -5.91
N ALA A 117 25.08 -5.88 -6.28
CA ALA A 117 26.26 -6.49 -6.87
C ALA A 117 26.34 -6.12 -8.36
#